data_AF-A0A3P6CPJ6-F1
#
_entry.id   AF-A0A3P6CPJ6-F1
#
_cell.length_a   1.000
_cell.length_b   1.000
_cell.length_c   1.000
_cell.angle_alpha   90.00
_cell.angle_beta   90.00
_cell.angle_gamma   90.00
#
_symmetry.space_group_name_H-M   'P 1'
#
loop_
_entity.id
_entity.type
_entity.pdbx_description
1 polymer ?
#
loop_
_entity_poly.entity_id
_entity_poly.type
_entity_poly.pdbx_seq_one_letter_code
_entity_poly.pdbx_strand_id
1 'polypeptide(L)' 'MNSHQLLSSLLGLFAILQLVLGQGPEGFFSLDCGLSANEPSYTESRTGITFSSDEYFVEGGISGRIHKDEAETLKPY' A
#
# COMPACT_ATOMS: atom_id res chain seq x y z
N MET A 1 27.90 -18.64 26.00
CA MET A 1 27.56 -17.69 24.92
C MET A 1 27.55 -16.30 25.52
N ASN A 2 28.42 -15.44 25.05
CA ASN A 2 28.70 -14.13 25.66
C ASN A 2 27.57 -13.15 25.29
N SER A 3 27.31 -12.15 26.13
CA SER A 3 26.31 -11.11 25.86
C SER A 3 26.49 -10.47 24.46
N HIS A 4 27.73 -10.21 24.06
CA HIS A 4 28.07 -9.70 22.73
C HIS A 4 27.69 -10.64 21.58
N GLN A 5 27.87 -11.96 21.77
CA GLN A 5 27.50 -12.97 20.77
C GLN A 5 25.97 -13.08 20.65
N LEU A 6 25.25 -13.01 21.78
CA LEU A 6 23.78 -12.99 21.79
C LEU A 6 23.24 -11.75 21.08
N LEU A 7 23.80 -10.57 21.38
CA LEU A 7 23.41 -9.32 20.75
C LEU A 7 23.64 -9.36 19.24
N SER A 8 24.81 -9.83 18.80
CA SER A 8 25.13 -9.96 17.37
C SER A 8 24.18 -10.93 16.66
N SER A 9 23.83 -12.05 17.29
CA SER A 9 22.87 -13.01 16.73
C SER A 9 21.46 -12.40 16.60
N LEU A 10 21.00 -11.68 17.62
CA LEU A 10 19.69 -11.01 17.61
C LEU A 10 19.61 -9.93 16.53
N LEU A 11 20.66 -9.13 16.39
CA LEU A 11 20.73 -8.10 15.35
C LEU A 11 20.74 -8.72 13.94
N GLY A 12 21.48 -9.82 13.77
CA GLY A 12 21.50 -10.57 12.51
C GLY A 12 20.13 -11.13 12.14
N LEU A 13 19.43 -11.74 13.10
CA LEU A 13 18.07 -12.24 12.89
C LEU A 13 17.11 -11.12 12.52
N PHE A 14 17.15 -9.99 13.23
CA PHE A 14 16.32 -8.82 12.94
C PHE A 14 16.60 -8.27 11.53
N ALA A 15 17.86 -8.15 11.13
CA ALA A 15 18.23 -7.68 9.80
C ALA A 15 17.68 -8.61 8.69
N ILE A 16 17.77 -9.93 8.89
CA ILE A 16 17.20 -10.92 7.95
C ILE A 16 15.68 -10.79 7.87
N LEU A 17 15.00 -10.63 9.01
CA LEU A 17 13.54 -10.44 9.04
C LEU A 17 13.11 -9.18 8.29
N GLN A 18 13.82 -8.07 8.48
CA GLN A 18 13.55 -6.84 7.72
C GLN A 18 13.79 -7.03 6.22
N LEU A 19 14.83 -7.77 5.84
CA LEU A 19 15.12 -8.06 4.44
C LEU A 19 14.07 -8.95 3.77
N VAL A 20 13.33 -9.77 4.54
CA VAL A 20 12.25 -10.65 4.03
C VAL A 20 10.90 -9.93 4.04
N LEU A 21 10.61 -9.15 5.07
CA LEU A 21 9.35 -8.41 5.22
C LEU A 21 9.32 -7.12 4.38
N GLY A 22 10.49 -6.53 4.11
CA GLY A 22 10.65 -5.31 3.32
C GLY A 22 10.67 -5.51 1.81
N GLN A 23 10.59 -6.75 1.31
CA GLN A 23 10.54 -7.05 -0.15
C GLN A 23 9.16 -6.78 -0.75
N GLY A 24 8.52 -5.66 -0.34
CA GLY A 24 7.49 -5.07 -1.20
C GLY A 24 8.05 -4.84 -2.60
N PRO A 25 7.21 -4.71 -3.64
CA PRO A 25 7.69 -4.58 -5.01
C PRO A 25 8.74 -3.46 -5.10
N GLU A 26 9.99 -3.83 -5.39
CA GLU A 26 11.07 -2.90 -5.73
C GLU A 26 10.68 -2.22 -7.05
N GLY A 27 10.05 -1.04 -6.97
CA GLY A 27 9.57 -0.31 -8.14
C GLY A 27 8.24 0.42 -7.94
N PHE A 28 7.40 0.42 -8.97
CA PHE A 28 6.12 1.14 -9.01
C PHE A 28 5.12 0.55 -8.01
N PHE A 29 4.73 1.35 -7.02
CA PHE A 29 3.60 1.08 -6.14
C PHE A 29 2.34 1.70 -6.75
N SER A 30 1.39 0.85 -7.15
CA SER A 30 0.15 1.29 -7.81
C SER A 30 -0.96 1.43 -6.78
N LEU A 31 -1.56 2.61 -6.75
CA LEU A 31 -2.64 2.98 -5.83
C LEU A 31 -3.95 3.12 -6.59
N ASP A 32 -5.00 2.49 -6.07
CA ASP A 32 -6.36 2.66 -6.54
C ASP A 32 -7.04 3.75 -5.72
N CYS A 33 -7.34 4.88 -6.37
CA CYS A 33 -7.94 6.04 -5.73
C CYS A 33 -9.44 5.81 -5.49
N GLY A 34 -9.81 5.77 -4.20
CA GLY A 34 -11.18 5.49 -3.77
C GLY A 34 -11.46 4.02 -3.46
N LEU A 35 -10.46 3.15 -3.56
CA LEU A 35 -10.54 1.82 -2.94
C LEU A 35 -10.46 2.00 -1.42
N SER A 36 -11.43 1.47 -0.68
CA SER A 36 -11.44 1.58 0.78
C SER A 36 -10.28 0.81 1.40
N ALA A 37 -9.72 1.34 2.49
CA ALA A 37 -8.72 0.70 3.33
C ALA A 37 -9.08 -0.71 3.83
N ASN A 38 -10.38 -1.04 3.91
CA ASN A 38 -10.84 -2.36 4.33
C ASN A 38 -10.84 -3.39 3.18
N GLU A 39 -10.67 -2.95 1.94
CA GLU A 39 -10.60 -3.84 0.79
C GLU A 39 -9.17 -4.35 0.60
N PRO A 40 -8.99 -5.65 0.27
CA PRO A 40 -7.67 -6.19 0.01
C PRO A 40 -7.09 -5.64 -1.30
N SER A 41 -5.77 -5.57 -1.38
CA SER A 41 -5.07 -5.35 -2.66
C SER A 41 -5.46 -6.42 -3.68
N TYR A 42 -5.58 -6.02 -4.95
CA TYR A 42 -5.96 -6.93 -6.04
C TYR A 42 -5.02 -6.78 -7.24
N THR A 43 -4.85 -7.86 -8.00
CA THR A 43 -4.12 -7.85 -9.26
C THR A 43 -5.10 -7.73 -10.43
N GLU A 44 -4.98 -6.65 -11.20
CA GLU A 44 -5.83 -6.42 -12.36
C GLU A 44 -5.45 -7.37 -13.50
N SER A 45 -6.44 -8.08 -14.04
CA SER A 45 -6.19 -9.24 -14.91
C SER A 45 -5.63 -8.89 -16.29
N ARG A 46 -5.80 -7.65 -16.76
CA ARG A 46 -5.37 -7.24 -18.11
C ARG A 46 -3.90 -6.81 -18.12
N THR A 47 -3.50 -6.05 -17.12
CA THR A 47 -2.15 -5.48 -17.00
C THR A 47 -1.25 -6.30 -16.08
N GLY A 48 -1.83 -7.12 -15.19
CA GLY A 48 -1.09 -7.86 -14.17
C GLY A 48 -0.55 -6.98 -13.04
N ILE A 49 -1.01 -5.72 -12.95
CA ILE A 49 -0.57 -4.77 -11.92
C ILE A 49 -1.36 -5.01 -10.64
N THR A 50 -0.65 -5.02 -9.51
CA THR A 50 -1.26 -5.08 -8.18
C THR A 50 -1.54 -3.67 -7.66
N PHE A 51 -2.80 -3.41 -7.34
CA PHE A 51 -3.26 -2.15 -6.77
C PHE A 51 -3.54 -2.30 -5.28
N SER A 52 -3.18 -1.28 -4.50
CA SER A 52 -3.52 -1.13 -3.08
C SER A 52 -4.34 0.14 -2.86
N SER A 53 -5.04 0.26 -1.73
CA SER A 53 -5.81 1.45 -1.38
C SER A 53 -4.91 2.69 -1.21
N ASP A 54 -5.36 3.84 -1.71
CA ASP A 54 -4.71 5.13 -1.54
C ASP A 54 -4.95 5.77 -0.16
N GLU A 55 -5.96 5.30 0.59
CA GLU A 55 -6.50 5.94 1.80
C GLU A 55 -5.44 6.20 2.89
N TYR A 56 -4.39 5.39 2.95
CA TYR A 56 -3.27 5.54 3.90
C TYR A 56 -2.09 6.38 3.39
N PHE A 57 -2.09 6.74 2.11
CA PHE A 57 -0.99 7.41 1.42
C PHE A 57 -1.31 8.86 1.06
N VAL A 58 -2.59 9.23 1.08
CA VAL A 58 -3.03 10.60 0.91
C VAL A 58 -3.48 11.16 2.24
N GLU A 59 -3.11 12.40 2.55
CA GLU A 59 -3.72 13.14 3.65
C GLU A 59 -5.13 13.53 3.20
N GLY A 60 -6.07 12.59 3.35
CA GLY A 60 -7.42 12.69 2.84
C GLY A 60 -8.15 13.87 3.48
N GLY A 61 -8.57 14.83 2.64
CA GLY A 61 -9.61 15.78 3.02
C GLY A 61 -10.97 15.08 3.20
N ILE A 62 -12.04 15.86 3.35
CA ILE A 62 -13.39 15.30 3.42
C ILE A 62 -13.75 14.72 2.05
N SER A 63 -13.79 13.39 1.95
CA SER A 63 -14.23 12.70 0.74
C SER A 63 -15.76 12.67 0.68
N GLY A 64 -16.33 13.13 -0.43
CA GLY A 64 -17.77 13.15 -0.67
C GLY A 64 -18.14 12.26 -1.86
N ARG A 65 -19.28 11.57 -1.79
CA ARG A 65 -19.86 10.86 -2.93
C ARG A 65 -20.85 11.78 -3.64
N ILE A 66 -20.62 12.00 -4.93
CA ILE A 66 -21.53 12.76 -5.77
C ILE A 66 -22.63 11.81 -6.25
N HIS A 67 -23.89 12.27 -6.24
CA HIS A 67 -24.99 11.45 -6.74
C HIS A 67 -24.79 11.21 -8.25
N LYS A 68 -25.22 10.04 -8.74
CA LYS A 68 -25.01 9.64 -10.14
C LYS A 68 -25.53 10.68 -11.13
N ASP A 69 -26.60 11.37 -10.75
CA ASP A 69 -27.30 12.37 -11.56
C ASP A 69 -26.53 13.71 -11.62
N GLU A 70 -25.72 14.04 -10.61
CA GLU A 70 -24.86 15.23 -10.58
C GLU A 70 -23.52 14.99 -11.32
N ALA A 71 -23.08 13.74 -11.44
CA ALA A 71 -21.86 13.39 -12.13
C ALA A 71 -21.89 13.75 -13.63
N GLU A 72 -23.06 13.75 -14.27
CA GLU A 72 -23.21 14.14 -15.68
C GLU A 72 -23.00 15.64 -15.93
N THR A 73 -23.13 16.47 -14.89
CA THR A 73 -23.00 17.94 -14.99
C THR A 73 -21.59 18.45 -14.71
N LEU A 74 -20.73 17.61 -14.12
CA LEU A 74 -19.35 17.95 -13.83
C LEU A 74 -18.50 17.70 -15.08
N LYS A 75 -17.86 18.76 -15.58
CA LYS A 75 -16.94 18.62 -16.71
C LYS A 75 -15.76 17.74 -16.28
N PRO A 76 -15.40 16.72 -17.08
CA PRO A 76 -14.18 15.97 -16.84
C PRO A 76 -13.02 16.92 -17.15
N TYR A 77 -12.17 17.16 -16.16
CA TYR A 77 -10.87 17.79 -16.38
C TYR A 77 -9.97 16.79 -17.11
#